data_AF-A0A7G2C564-F1
#
_entry.id   AF-A0A7G2C564-F1
#
_cell.length_a   1.000
_cell.length_b   1.000
_cell.length_c   1.000
_cell.angle_alpha   90.00
_cell.angle_beta   90.00
_cell.angle_gamma   90.00
#
_symmetry.space_group_name_H-M   'P 1'
#
loop_
_entity.id
_entity.type
_entity.pdbx_description
1 polymer ?
#
loop_
_entity_poly.entity_id
_entity_poly.type
_entity_poly.pdbx_seq_one_letter_code
_entity_poly.pdbx_strand_id
1 'polypeptide(L)'
;MECIQKLRTLGASDEKLLQQLCGSVLKNVNHFENPSADIRKTEKWLRYQLGLSSKAISTVSFEWICSALLSANKDKEMDAVNPFLSDAQKVQYNSELVLLMLLCNRSHFIEQAILALQSVLSFVQLLCLLRGASVSAQKSSPREEEEQIQSLARFFSLEVQPDALEAILKERRQAAAAQKLLPLQEEVQRTLIERLKQLTSAALDLLTAKRHYVQVSEDMTSSVLSIELDPRFLLFEFLFNIVLRARQVEMVNWFVSNIRGGNSRVQQMIMGQGKTTVVGPLLALILADGEHTVLQVMPTALLEQTRSILRRCFGVVLVKHIYSIQFDRNCSEDTTDVELLYQKLTSAEEDRSVVVAAPECVKSLFLKSIEQMHIIETVSTEEMEEGLGGADGADERQLTHAHQMAKKVIQRSNVADTITPILQLWKRGVLIMDEVDVLLHPLRSELNFPIGARYPIDLSGPRWRLPMHLIDAIFYMQQGRPSEDVQKMLTSQVDLNYSNTADGEGNGNNDKTETEEDNPHLDRLSNVRTVIQQGFEERALQRRAASGAAGYGLLRTKTAPRARPLAAAVAL
;
A
#
# COMPACT_ATOMS: atom_id res chain seq x y z
N MET A 1 1.71 39.49 22.06
CA MET A 1 2.31 40.44 21.08
C MET A 1 3.84 40.41 21.11
N GLU A 2 4.49 40.65 22.25
CA GLU A 2 5.98 40.65 22.33
C GLU A 2 6.62 39.33 21.86
N CYS A 3 6.05 38.18 22.27
CA CYS A 3 6.53 36.86 21.83
C CYS A 3 6.49 36.70 20.29
N ILE A 4 5.42 37.15 19.63
CA ILE A 4 5.30 37.13 18.16
C ILE A 4 6.38 37.99 17.51
N GLN A 5 6.69 39.16 18.08
CA GLN A 5 7.75 40.03 17.56
C GLN A 5 9.12 39.36 17.67
N LYS A 6 9.43 38.71 18.81
CA LYS A 6 10.68 37.93 18.99
C LYS A 6 10.78 36.77 17.99
N LEU A 7 9.68 36.05 17.76
CA LEU A 7 9.63 34.97 16.76
C LEU A 7 9.84 35.48 15.34
N ARG A 8 9.25 36.63 14.98
CA ARG A 8 9.47 37.26 13.66
C ARG A 8 10.92 37.70 13.47
N THR A 9 11.55 38.27 14.50
CA THR A 9 12.97 38.63 14.42
C THR A 9 13.87 37.40 14.29
N LEU A 10 13.52 36.29 14.96
CA LEU A 10 14.23 35.03 14.83
C LEU A 10 14.08 34.45 13.42
N GLY A 11 12.85 34.38 12.90
CA GLY A 11 12.59 33.91 11.53
C GLY A 11 13.33 34.72 10.46
N ALA A 12 13.35 36.05 10.59
CA ALA A 12 14.10 36.92 9.68
C ALA A 12 15.63 36.73 9.76
N SER A 13 16.16 36.36 10.93
CA SER A 13 17.57 35.98 11.08
C SER A 13 17.85 34.63 10.40
N ASP A 14 16.94 33.67 10.57
CA ASP A 14 17.06 32.32 10.02
C ASP A 14 16.99 32.32 8.50
N GLU A 15 16.09 33.12 7.92
CA GLU A 15 15.96 33.26 6.47
C GLU A 15 17.27 33.79 5.83
N LYS A 16 17.91 34.78 6.47
CA LYS A 16 19.21 35.29 6.00
C LYS A 16 20.29 34.21 6.07
N LEU A 17 20.36 33.46 7.16
CA LEU A 17 21.31 32.36 7.32
C LEU A 17 21.05 31.24 6.32
N LEU A 18 19.79 30.89 6.06
CA LEU A 18 19.40 29.89 5.08
C LEU A 18 19.84 30.28 3.67
N GLN A 19 19.62 31.53 3.26
CA GLN A 19 20.09 32.02 1.95
C GLN A 19 21.62 31.93 1.82
N GLN A 20 22.36 32.25 2.88
CA GLN A 20 23.82 32.13 2.91
C GLN A 20 24.28 30.66 2.84
N LEU A 21 23.66 29.77 3.63
CA LEU A 21 24.01 28.35 3.70
C LEU A 21 23.67 27.61 2.41
N CYS A 22 22.51 27.86 1.78
CA CYS A 22 22.16 27.25 0.49
C CYS A 22 23.23 27.54 -0.57
N GLY A 23 23.70 28.78 -0.64
CA GLY A 23 24.78 29.19 -1.55
C GLY A 23 26.13 28.56 -1.17
N SER A 24 26.45 28.51 0.12
CA SER A 24 27.69 27.95 0.65
C SER A 24 27.80 26.45 0.39
N VAL A 25 26.76 25.66 0.72
CA VAL A 25 26.75 24.20 0.53
C VAL A 25 26.98 23.83 -0.93
N LEU A 26 26.22 24.45 -1.86
CA LEU A 26 26.38 24.17 -3.28
C LEU A 26 27.74 24.63 -3.82
N LYS A 27 28.27 25.76 -3.32
CA LYS A 27 29.60 26.24 -3.69
C LYS A 27 30.69 25.31 -3.17
N ASN A 28 30.62 24.87 -1.92
CA ASN A 28 31.63 24.00 -1.30
C ASN A 28 31.67 22.60 -1.94
N VAL A 29 30.52 22.12 -2.45
CA VAL A 29 30.45 20.82 -3.14
C VAL A 29 30.85 20.90 -4.61
N ASN A 30 30.64 22.04 -5.30
CA ASN A 30 30.84 22.19 -6.74
C ASN A 30 32.00 23.12 -7.15
N HIS A 31 32.67 23.80 -6.22
CA HIS A 31 33.80 24.69 -6.49
C HIS A 31 35.09 24.16 -5.87
N PHE A 32 36.15 24.06 -6.67
CA PHE A 32 37.42 23.48 -6.27
C PHE A 32 38.57 24.31 -6.82
N GLU A 33 39.55 24.57 -5.96
CA GLU A 33 40.77 25.27 -6.33
C GLU A 33 41.67 24.38 -7.20
N ASN A 34 42.46 25.02 -8.08
CA ASN A 34 43.40 24.30 -8.93
C ASN A 34 44.48 23.64 -8.05
N PRO A 35 44.67 22.30 -8.12
CA PRO A 35 45.77 21.65 -7.42
C PRO A 35 47.10 22.09 -8.06
N SER A 36 47.71 23.13 -7.49
CA SER A 36 48.84 23.88 -8.09
C SER A 36 50.19 23.17 -8.06
N ALA A 37 50.28 22.00 -7.42
CA ALA A 37 51.55 21.34 -7.13
C ALA A 37 51.93 20.18 -8.07
N ASP A 38 51.00 19.63 -8.87
CA ASP A 38 51.25 18.42 -9.68
C ASP A 38 50.58 18.49 -11.05
N ILE A 39 51.39 18.52 -12.11
CA ILE A 39 50.96 18.64 -13.52
C ILE A 39 49.92 17.56 -13.87
N ARG A 40 50.08 16.33 -13.36
CA ARG A 40 49.14 15.22 -13.65
C ARG A 40 47.78 15.44 -12.99
N LYS A 41 47.75 16.09 -11.82
CA LYS A 41 46.50 16.45 -11.13
C LYS A 41 45.83 17.65 -11.80
N THR A 42 46.62 18.63 -12.25
CA THR A 42 46.13 19.78 -13.02
C THR A 42 45.49 19.35 -14.34
N GLU A 43 46.07 18.38 -15.07
CA GLU A 43 45.48 17.84 -16.30
C GLU A 43 44.11 17.19 -16.04
N LYS A 44 44.00 16.36 -15.00
CA LYS A 44 42.72 15.74 -14.60
C LYS A 44 41.69 16.79 -14.18
N TRP A 45 42.11 17.82 -13.45
CA TRP A 45 41.25 18.93 -13.03
C TRP A 45 40.71 19.72 -14.22
N LEU A 46 41.58 20.06 -15.19
CA LEU A 46 41.17 20.73 -16.43
C LEU A 46 40.17 19.90 -17.23
N ARG A 47 40.38 18.58 -17.34
CA ARG A 47 39.42 17.67 -18.00
C ARG A 47 38.06 17.68 -17.31
N TYR A 48 38.04 17.66 -15.97
CA TYR A 48 36.80 17.71 -15.20
C TYR A 48 36.06 19.05 -15.40
N GLN A 49 36.77 20.18 -15.33
CA GLN A 49 36.23 21.51 -15.59
C GLN A 49 35.69 21.68 -17.02
N LEU A 50 36.43 21.18 -18.02
CA LEU A 50 35.96 21.14 -19.41
C LEU A 50 34.70 20.27 -19.54
N GLY A 51 34.64 19.13 -18.84
CA GLY A 51 33.46 18.26 -18.78
C GLY A 51 32.22 18.96 -18.20
N LEU A 52 32.39 19.75 -17.14
CA LEU A 52 31.31 20.58 -16.58
C LEU A 52 30.86 21.66 -17.57
N SER A 53 31.81 22.37 -18.19
CA SER A 53 31.50 23.45 -19.15
C SER A 53 30.81 22.95 -20.43
N SER A 54 31.15 21.74 -20.87
CA SER A 54 30.54 21.06 -22.02
C SER A 54 29.27 20.31 -21.66
N LYS A 55 28.84 20.32 -20.39
CA LYS A 55 27.69 19.57 -19.84
C LYS A 55 27.81 18.04 -20.02
N ALA A 56 29.01 17.53 -20.29
CA ALA A 56 29.27 16.09 -20.29
C ALA A 56 29.25 15.52 -18.86
N ILE A 57 29.49 16.37 -17.85
CA ILE A 57 29.40 16.04 -16.42
C ILE A 57 28.40 17.01 -15.79
N SER A 58 27.48 16.50 -14.96
CA SER A 58 26.54 17.32 -14.21
C SER A 58 27.11 17.76 -12.87
N THR A 59 26.79 18.98 -12.44
CA THR A 59 27.05 19.44 -11.08
C THR A 59 26.25 18.60 -10.08
N VAL A 60 26.78 18.44 -8.87
CA VAL A 60 26.09 17.73 -7.79
C VAL A 60 24.86 18.53 -7.37
N SER A 61 23.68 17.91 -7.50
CA SER A 61 22.41 18.52 -7.08
C SER A 61 22.23 18.42 -5.57
N PHE A 62 21.43 19.32 -5.00
CA PHE A 62 21.11 19.31 -3.57
C PHE A 62 20.46 17.98 -3.13
N GLU A 63 19.57 17.43 -3.95
CA GLU A 63 18.91 16.15 -3.72
C GLU A 63 19.92 15.02 -3.59
N TRP A 64 20.95 15.00 -4.45
CA TRP A 64 22.00 14.01 -4.40
C TRP A 64 22.86 14.14 -3.13
N ILE A 65 23.16 15.35 -2.66
CA ILE A 65 23.89 15.54 -1.40
C ILE A 65 23.04 15.04 -0.21
N CYS A 66 21.72 15.27 -0.25
CA CYS A 66 20.80 14.80 0.77
C CYS A 66 20.66 13.28 0.77
N SER A 67 20.63 12.63 -0.40
CA SER A 67 20.60 11.16 -0.49
C SER A 67 21.95 10.56 -0.04
N ALA A 68 23.07 11.21 -0.38
CA ALA A 68 24.40 10.81 0.05
C ALA A 68 24.57 10.82 1.57
N LEU A 69 23.87 11.70 2.31
CA LEU A 69 23.85 11.66 3.79
C LEU A 69 23.36 10.32 4.36
N LEU A 70 22.55 9.56 3.61
CA LEU A 70 22.02 8.28 4.05
C LEU A 70 22.85 7.08 3.58
N SER A 71 23.80 7.27 2.65
CA SER A 71 24.64 6.17 2.19
C SER A 71 25.72 5.86 3.21
N ALA A 72 25.88 4.57 3.53
CA ALA A 72 27.00 4.08 4.34
C ALA A 72 28.36 4.27 3.63
N ASN A 73 28.36 4.38 2.30
CA ASN A 73 29.56 4.60 1.47
C ASN A 73 29.64 6.01 0.89
N LYS A 74 29.02 6.98 1.58
CA LYS A 74 28.94 8.38 1.16
C LYS A 74 30.25 8.95 0.62
N ASP A 75 31.35 8.77 1.35
CA ASP A 75 32.62 9.40 0.99
C ASP A 75 33.18 8.82 -0.33
N LYS A 76 33.01 7.51 -0.55
CA LYS A 76 33.42 6.84 -1.80
C LYS A 76 32.55 7.27 -2.98
N GLU A 77 31.24 7.38 -2.76
CA GLU A 77 30.30 7.86 -3.78
C GLU A 77 30.59 9.33 -4.15
N MET A 78 30.89 10.15 -3.14
CA MET A 78 31.26 11.54 -3.31
C MET A 78 32.59 11.69 -4.06
N ASP A 79 33.59 10.87 -3.74
CA ASP A 79 34.88 10.86 -4.43
C ASP A 79 34.75 10.40 -5.89
N ALA A 80 33.78 9.53 -6.20
CA ALA A 80 33.49 9.11 -7.57
C ALA A 80 32.86 10.22 -8.42
N VAL A 81 31.93 10.98 -7.84
CA VAL A 81 31.26 12.10 -8.53
C VAL A 81 32.17 13.33 -8.61
N ASN A 82 32.96 13.57 -7.56
CA ASN A 82 33.88 14.67 -7.47
C ASN A 82 35.19 14.27 -6.76
N PRO A 83 36.23 13.89 -7.54
CA PRO A 83 37.51 13.42 -7.00
C PRO A 83 38.41 14.53 -6.44
N PHE A 84 37.99 15.80 -6.49
CA PHE A 84 38.78 16.95 -6.05
C PHE A 84 38.32 17.54 -4.71
N LEU A 85 37.35 16.91 -4.04
CA LEU A 85 36.91 17.32 -2.70
C LEU A 85 37.97 16.99 -1.64
N SER A 86 38.39 18.01 -0.89
CA SER A 86 39.22 17.81 0.30
C SER A 86 38.39 17.29 1.48
N ASP A 87 39.02 16.53 2.38
CA ASP A 87 38.33 16.02 3.59
C ASP A 87 37.80 17.14 4.49
N ALA A 88 38.50 18.29 4.52
CA ALA A 88 38.02 19.48 5.22
C ALA A 88 36.72 20.04 4.61
N GLN A 89 36.64 20.13 3.28
CA GLN A 89 35.41 20.52 2.59
C GLN A 89 34.29 19.51 2.83
N LYS A 90 34.61 18.20 2.89
CA LYS A 90 33.63 17.15 3.20
C LYS A 90 32.96 17.36 4.55
N VAL A 91 33.75 17.59 5.59
CA VAL A 91 33.23 17.89 6.93
C VAL A 91 32.45 19.21 6.93
N GLN A 92 32.96 20.24 6.26
CA GLN A 92 32.32 21.54 6.20
C GLN A 92 30.92 21.48 5.57
N TYR A 93 30.78 20.98 4.34
CA TYR A 93 29.47 20.95 3.68
C TYR A 93 28.47 20.04 4.44
N ASN A 94 28.95 18.97 5.11
CA ASN A 94 28.11 18.12 5.95
C ASN A 94 27.52 18.89 7.13
N SER A 95 28.36 19.64 7.83
CA SER A 95 27.90 20.46 8.96
C SER A 95 26.94 21.57 8.52
N GLU A 96 27.23 22.22 7.38
CA GLU A 96 26.38 23.25 6.78
C GLU A 96 25.03 22.66 6.32
N LEU A 97 25.02 21.44 5.77
CA LEU A 97 23.80 20.77 5.32
C LEU A 97 22.90 20.36 6.50
N VAL A 98 23.48 19.80 7.56
CA VAL A 98 22.73 19.48 8.80
C VAL A 98 22.14 20.76 9.40
N LEU A 99 22.93 21.84 9.47
CA LEU A 99 22.47 23.13 9.96
C LEU A 99 21.34 23.69 9.09
N LEU A 100 21.46 23.61 7.76
CA LEU A 100 20.45 24.04 6.80
C LEU A 100 19.13 23.29 7.02
N MET A 101 19.15 21.96 7.13
CA MET A 101 17.95 21.15 7.40
C MET A 101 17.29 21.54 8.73
N LEU A 102 18.09 21.76 9.79
CA LEU A 102 17.59 22.18 11.10
C LEU A 102 16.95 23.57 11.05
N LEU A 103 17.56 24.52 10.35
CA LEU A 103 17.06 25.89 10.19
C LEU A 103 15.82 25.95 9.31
N CYS A 104 15.74 25.16 8.23
CA CYS A 104 14.54 25.06 7.41
C CYS A 104 13.35 24.59 8.24
N ASN A 105 13.54 23.50 9.00
CA ASN A 105 12.51 23.00 9.90
C ASN A 105 12.14 24.04 10.96
N ARG A 106 13.13 24.70 11.57
CA ARG A 106 12.86 25.74 12.58
C ARG A 106 12.06 26.91 12.00
N SER A 107 12.39 27.37 10.80
CA SER A 107 11.65 28.44 10.12
C SER A 107 10.18 28.08 9.94
N HIS A 108 9.90 26.86 9.47
CA HIS A 108 8.54 26.35 9.33
C HIS A 108 7.78 26.34 10.67
N PHE A 109 8.41 25.86 11.75
CA PHE A 109 7.77 25.84 13.08
C PHE A 109 7.60 27.22 13.69
N ILE A 110 8.49 28.18 13.42
CA ILE A 110 8.33 29.58 13.82
C ILE A 110 7.07 30.15 13.18
N GLU A 111 6.84 29.92 11.89
CA GLU A 111 5.63 30.37 11.19
C GLU A 111 4.37 29.73 11.79
N GLN A 112 4.37 28.41 12.01
CA GLN A 112 3.26 27.71 12.66
C GLN A 112 2.99 28.23 14.09
N ALA A 113 4.03 28.48 14.88
CA ALA A 113 3.91 29.02 16.22
C ALA A 113 3.36 30.45 16.22
N ILE A 114 3.77 31.28 15.25
CA ILE A 114 3.20 32.63 15.06
C ILE A 114 1.70 32.52 14.75
N LEU A 115 1.29 31.64 13.83
CA LEU A 115 -0.12 31.43 13.49
C LEU A 115 -0.93 30.92 14.69
N ALA A 116 -0.38 30.00 15.49
CA ALA A 116 -1.02 29.49 16.70
C ALA A 116 -1.15 30.58 17.78
N LEU A 117 -0.15 31.43 17.96
CA LEU A 117 -0.23 32.56 18.89
C LEU A 117 -1.21 33.64 18.40
N GLN A 118 -1.30 33.85 17.09
CA GLN A 118 -2.30 34.75 16.49
C GLN A 118 -3.72 34.21 16.68
N SER A 119 -3.94 32.90 16.57
CA SER A 119 -5.25 32.29 16.83
C SER A 119 -5.66 32.40 18.31
N VAL A 120 -4.72 32.23 19.24
CA VAL A 120 -4.96 32.50 20.66
C VAL A 120 -5.32 33.97 20.88
N LEU A 121 -4.61 34.90 20.24
CA LEU A 121 -4.86 36.33 20.40
C LEU A 121 -6.21 36.76 19.81
N SER A 122 -6.59 36.25 18.63
CA SER A 122 -7.90 36.51 18.04
C SER A 122 -9.04 35.86 18.83
N PHE A 123 -8.79 34.71 19.48
CA PHE A 123 -9.75 34.12 20.41
C PHE A 123 -9.93 34.97 21.68
N VAL A 124 -8.83 35.49 22.25
CA VAL A 124 -8.91 36.43 23.38
C VAL A 124 -9.62 37.72 22.97
N GLN A 125 -9.39 38.22 21.76
CA GLN A 125 -10.14 39.36 21.20
C GLN A 125 -11.63 39.06 21.10
N LEU A 126 -12.02 37.88 20.64
CA LEU A 126 -13.41 37.43 20.63
C LEU A 126 -14.00 37.43 22.05
N LEU A 127 -13.28 36.94 23.05
CA LEU A 127 -13.72 36.97 24.45
C LEU A 127 -13.92 38.40 24.97
N CYS A 128 -13.02 39.32 24.65
CA CYS A 128 -13.15 40.74 25.01
C CYS A 128 -14.39 41.37 24.35
N LEU A 129 -14.59 41.11 23.05
CA LEU A 129 -15.75 41.60 22.29
C LEU A 129 -17.07 41.04 22.84
N LEU A 130 -17.12 39.76 23.21
CA LEU A 130 -18.29 39.13 23.82
C LEU A 130 -18.63 39.73 25.19
N ARG A 131 -17.63 40.14 25.97
CA ARG A 131 -17.84 40.79 27.29
C ARG A 131 -18.14 42.28 27.21
N GLY A 132 -18.06 42.88 26.01
CA GLY A 132 -18.28 44.32 25.79
C GLY A 132 -17.04 45.19 26.08
N ALA A 133 -15.84 44.60 26.12
CA ALA A 133 -14.60 45.34 26.28
C ALA A 133 -14.01 45.72 24.90
N SER A 134 -13.74 47.00 24.68
CA SER A 134 -13.03 47.46 23.47
C SER A 134 -11.53 47.18 23.61
N VAL A 135 -10.99 46.34 22.72
CA VAL A 135 -9.54 46.04 22.64
C VAL A 135 -8.79 47.14 21.88
N SER A 136 -9.48 47.92 21.03
CA SER A 136 -8.92 49.04 20.27
C SER A 136 -9.22 50.39 20.91
N ALA A 137 -8.25 51.31 20.85
CA ALA A 137 -8.43 52.73 21.21
C ALA A 137 -9.28 53.50 20.19
N GLN A 138 -9.55 52.92 19.02
CA GLN A 138 -10.48 53.44 18.01
C GLN A 138 -11.89 52.91 18.30
N LYS A 139 -12.86 53.82 18.40
CA LYS A 139 -14.29 53.49 18.49
C LYS A 139 -14.76 52.89 17.17
N SER A 140 -14.77 51.57 17.06
CA SER A 140 -15.45 50.83 15.98
C SER A 140 -16.96 51.06 16.05
N SER A 141 -17.65 50.98 14.92
CA SER A 141 -19.11 51.05 14.93
C SER A 141 -19.70 49.77 15.55
N PRO A 142 -20.83 49.83 16.28
CA PRO A 142 -21.39 48.65 16.94
C PRO A 142 -21.81 47.55 15.94
N ARG A 143 -22.06 47.90 14.67
CA ARG A 143 -22.33 46.94 13.59
C ARG A 143 -21.07 46.18 13.16
N GLU A 144 -19.94 46.87 13.02
CA GLU A 144 -18.65 46.23 12.71
C GLU A 144 -18.22 45.25 13.81
N GLU A 145 -18.47 45.60 15.07
CA GLU A 145 -18.15 44.72 16.21
C GLU A 145 -19.02 43.45 16.24
N GLU A 146 -20.27 43.52 15.77
CA GLU A 146 -21.16 42.36 15.67
C GLU A 146 -20.75 41.44 14.51
N GLU A 147 -20.39 42.00 13.35
CA GLU A 147 -19.87 41.25 12.20
C GLU A 147 -18.52 40.57 12.52
N GLN A 148 -17.66 41.25 13.27
CA GLN A 148 -16.40 40.68 13.77
C GLN A 148 -16.62 39.52 14.73
N ILE A 149 -17.60 39.61 15.65
CA ILE A 149 -17.95 38.47 16.52
C ILE A 149 -18.46 37.31 15.69
N GLN A 150 -19.36 37.54 14.74
CA GLN A 150 -19.93 36.45 13.92
C GLN A 150 -18.86 35.77 13.06
N SER A 151 -17.93 36.53 12.48
CA SER A 151 -16.83 35.96 11.68
C SER A 151 -15.85 35.16 12.54
N LEU A 152 -15.45 35.68 13.71
CA LEU A 152 -14.56 34.97 14.63
C LEU A 152 -15.23 33.74 15.25
N ALA A 153 -16.51 33.81 15.64
CA ALA A 153 -17.24 32.67 16.18
C ALA A 153 -17.37 31.52 15.16
N ARG A 154 -17.62 31.85 13.88
CA ARG A 154 -17.60 30.89 12.77
C ARG A 154 -16.20 30.31 12.55
N PHE A 155 -15.17 31.16 12.55
CA PHE A 155 -13.77 30.74 12.35
C PHE A 155 -13.33 29.71 13.41
N PHE A 156 -13.74 29.89 14.67
CA PHE A 156 -13.40 28.96 15.74
C PHE A 156 -14.32 27.75 15.84
N SER A 157 -15.35 27.65 14.99
CA SER A 157 -16.37 26.61 14.98
C SER A 157 -16.97 26.38 16.37
N LEU A 158 -17.27 27.47 17.07
CA LEU A 158 -17.96 27.38 18.35
C LEU A 158 -19.35 26.82 18.09
N GLU A 159 -19.64 25.62 18.63
CA GLU A 159 -20.98 24.99 18.63
C GLU A 159 -21.95 25.72 19.56
N VAL A 160 -21.92 27.04 19.56
CA VAL A 160 -22.92 27.86 20.24
C VAL A 160 -24.15 27.82 19.35
N GLN A 161 -25.27 27.35 19.88
CA GLN A 161 -26.56 27.42 19.17
C GLN A 161 -26.74 28.84 18.62
N PRO A 162 -27.13 29.02 17.35
CA PRO A 162 -27.26 30.35 16.74
C PRO A 162 -28.11 31.29 17.61
N ASP A 163 -29.13 30.74 18.25
CA ASP A 163 -30.02 31.45 19.19
C ASP A 163 -29.30 31.97 20.44
N ALA A 164 -28.30 31.23 20.96
CA ALA A 164 -27.53 31.62 22.14
C ALA A 164 -26.53 32.75 21.81
N LEU A 165 -25.91 32.72 20.62
CA LEU A 165 -25.04 33.81 20.17
C LEU A 165 -25.87 35.08 19.89
N GLU A 166 -27.04 34.94 19.26
CA GLU A 166 -27.97 36.05 19.05
C GLU A 166 -28.53 36.63 20.36
N ALA A 167 -28.78 35.80 21.36
CA ALA A 167 -29.19 36.25 22.70
C ALA A 167 -28.09 37.10 23.36
N ILE A 168 -26.83 36.66 23.32
CA ILE A 168 -25.68 37.41 23.83
C ILE A 168 -25.51 38.74 23.09
N LEU A 169 -25.69 38.76 21.77
CA LEU A 169 -25.64 39.99 20.98
C LEU A 169 -26.79 40.97 21.33
N LYS A 170 -28.00 40.46 21.58
CA LYS A 170 -29.13 41.28 22.03
C LYS A 170 -28.89 41.88 23.42
N GLU A 171 -28.39 41.09 24.38
CA GLU A 171 -28.03 41.59 25.71
C GLU A 171 -26.89 42.62 25.64
N ARG A 172 -25.92 42.42 24.72
CA ARG A 172 -24.85 43.39 24.46
C ARG A 172 -25.39 44.73 23.95
N ARG A 173 -26.34 44.74 23.01
CA ARG A 173 -26.98 45.99 22.53
C ARG A 173 -27.62 46.76 23.68
N GLN A 174 -28.19 46.06 24.66
CA GLN A 174 -28.80 46.66 25.85
C GLN A 174 -27.75 47.16 26.86
N ALA A 175 -26.68 46.40 27.09
CA ALA A 175 -25.62 46.74 28.04
C ALA A 175 -24.60 47.77 27.52
N ALA A 176 -24.46 47.93 26.20
CA ALA A 176 -23.62 48.94 25.56
C ALA A 176 -24.02 50.38 25.99
N ALA A 177 -25.30 50.58 26.34
CA ALA A 177 -25.79 51.84 26.90
C ALA A 177 -25.29 52.13 28.34
N ALA A 178 -24.82 51.11 29.07
CA ALA A 178 -24.50 51.19 30.50
C ALA A 178 -23.00 50.98 30.84
N GLN A 179 -22.13 50.76 29.85
CA GLN A 179 -20.68 50.52 30.02
C GLN A 179 -20.32 49.43 31.07
N LYS A 180 -21.17 48.41 31.24
CA LYS A 180 -20.93 47.30 32.17
C LYS A 180 -20.46 46.05 31.43
N LEU A 181 -19.51 45.34 32.01
CA LEU A 181 -19.08 44.03 31.53
C LEU A 181 -20.22 43.02 31.65
N LEU A 182 -20.52 42.31 30.56
CA LEU A 182 -21.57 41.31 30.54
C LEU A 182 -21.13 40.01 31.24
N PRO A 183 -21.92 39.47 32.19
CA PRO A 183 -21.75 38.11 32.66
C PRO A 183 -22.25 37.12 31.61
N LEU A 184 -21.40 36.20 31.15
CA LEU A 184 -21.77 35.13 30.23
C LEU A 184 -22.46 33.99 30.98
N GLN A 185 -23.37 33.26 30.34
CA GLN A 185 -23.96 32.04 30.90
C GLN A 185 -22.90 30.96 31.19
N GLU A 186 -23.11 30.16 32.24
CA GLU A 186 -22.12 29.19 32.74
C GLU A 186 -21.75 28.12 31.70
N GLU A 187 -22.71 27.66 30.89
CA GLU A 187 -22.48 26.68 29.82
C GLU A 187 -21.57 27.25 28.70
N VAL A 188 -21.84 28.48 28.26
CA VAL A 188 -21.02 29.17 27.25
C VAL A 188 -19.60 29.42 27.76
N GLN A 189 -19.47 29.76 29.05
CA GLN A 189 -18.14 29.92 29.68
C GLN A 189 -17.34 28.62 29.65
N ARG A 190 -17.95 27.47 29.95
CA ARG A 190 -17.26 26.16 29.93
C ARG A 190 -16.71 25.85 28.53
N THR A 191 -17.53 25.98 27.49
CA THR A 191 -17.12 25.75 26.09
C THR A 191 -15.98 26.67 25.66
N LEU A 192 -16.07 27.97 26.01
CA LEU A 192 -15.03 28.95 25.69
C LEU A 192 -13.71 28.67 26.43
N ILE A 193 -13.77 28.26 27.71
CA ILE A 193 -12.59 27.89 28.49
C ILE A 193 -11.93 26.64 27.92
N GLU A 194 -12.69 25.61 27.58
CA GLU A 194 -12.17 24.39 26.96
C GLU A 194 -11.50 24.70 25.62
N ARG A 195 -12.12 25.55 24.80
CA ARG A 195 -11.54 25.96 23.52
C ARG A 195 -10.25 26.78 23.69
N LEU A 196 -10.22 27.70 24.65
CA LEU A 196 -9.00 28.46 24.98
C LEU A 196 -7.89 27.52 25.45
N LYS A 197 -8.19 26.54 26.30
CA LYS A 197 -7.24 25.52 26.75
C LYS A 197 -6.66 24.73 25.57
N GLN A 198 -7.49 24.31 24.62
CA GLN A 198 -7.02 23.60 23.41
C GLN A 198 -6.11 24.46 22.52
N LEU A 199 -6.45 25.73 22.29
CA LEU A 199 -5.63 26.63 21.47
C LEU A 199 -4.30 26.96 22.15
N THR A 200 -4.34 27.21 23.46
CA THR A 200 -3.13 27.50 24.24
C THR A 200 -2.23 26.27 24.37
N SER A 201 -2.78 25.08 24.56
CA SER A 201 -1.98 23.85 24.57
C SER A 201 -1.30 23.61 23.22
N ALA A 202 -2.02 23.78 22.10
CA ALA A 202 -1.43 23.63 20.77
C ALA A 202 -0.29 24.64 20.51
N ALA A 203 -0.45 25.89 20.94
CA ALA A 203 0.62 26.90 20.83
C ALA A 203 1.82 26.57 21.73
N LEU A 204 1.58 26.09 22.96
CA LEU A 204 2.64 25.67 23.88
C LEU A 204 3.40 24.44 23.37
N ASP A 205 2.69 23.46 22.78
CA ASP A 205 3.31 22.27 22.20
C ASP A 205 4.29 22.62 21.07
N LEU A 206 3.96 23.62 20.24
CA LEU A 206 4.85 24.13 19.20
C LEU A 206 6.08 24.87 19.77
N LEU A 207 5.88 25.69 20.81
CA LEU A 207 6.96 26.47 21.42
C LEU A 207 7.91 25.63 22.28
N THR A 208 7.42 24.53 22.83
CA THR A 208 8.19 23.62 23.71
C THR A 208 8.66 22.36 22.97
N ALA A 209 8.44 22.28 21.67
CA ALA A 209 8.88 21.17 20.83
C ALA A 209 10.39 20.97 20.96
N LYS A 210 10.80 19.74 21.25
CA LYS A 210 12.20 19.33 21.36
C LYS A 210 12.47 18.12 20.49
N ARG A 211 13.71 18.00 20.01
CA ARG A 211 14.16 16.82 19.27
C ARG A 211 14.64 15.75 20.25
N HIS A 212 14.17 14.53 20.03
CA HIS A 212 14.38 13.41 20.95
C HIS A 212 15.41 12.38 20.45
N TYR A 213 15.92 12.55 19.23
CA TYR A 213 16.89 11.65 18.59
C TYR A 213 18.31 12.25 18.57
N VAL A 214 18.55 13.33 19.31
CA VAL A 214 19.85 13.98 19.46
C VAL A 214 20.42 13.60 20.82
N GLN A 215 21.60 12.98 20.83
CA GLN A 215 22.33 12.66 22.04
C GLN A 215 23.48 13.66 22.21
N VAL A 216 23.56 14.31 23.36
CA VAL A 216 24.65 15.24 23.68
C VAL A 216 25.55 14.53 24.68
N SER A 217 26.76 14.17 24.26
CA SER A 217 27.79 13.64 25.16
C SER A 217 28.70 14.79 25.59
N GLU A 218 28.64 15.11 26.87
CA GLU A 218 29.56 16.03 27.54
C GLU A 218 30.75 15.21 28.07
N ASP A 219 31.81 15.12 27.28
CA ASP A 219 33.07 14.54 27.74
C ASP A 219 33.73 15.53 28.73
N MET A 220 33.67 15.20 30.02
CA MET A 220 34.22 16.03 31.11
C MET A 220 35.72 16.37 30.99
N THR A 221 36.45 15.72 30.08
CA THR A 221 37.89 15.90 29.85
C THR A 221 38.23 16.87 28.73
N SER A 222 37.28 17.19 27.85
CA SER A 222 37.49 18.04 26.67
C SER A 222 36.36 19.06 26.62
N SER A 223 36.64 20.35 26.54
CA SER A 223 35.63 21.42 26.44
C SER A 223 34.81 21.42 25.13
N VAL A 224 34.73 20.28 24.45
CA VAL A 224 34.12 20.08 23.14
C VAL A 224 32.80 19.33 23.35
N LEU A 225 31.69 20.02 23.11
CA LEU A 225 30.36 19.42 23.07
C LEU A 225 30.28 18.48 21.85
N SER A 226 30.14 17.18 22.08
CA SER A 226 29.91 16.21 21.01
C SER A 226 28.41 15.91 20.91
N ILE A 227 27.85 16.13 19.72
CA ILE A 227 26.43 15.93 19.43
C ILE A 227 26.34 14.78 18.44
N GLU A 228 25.75 13.67 18.87
CA GLU A 228 25.48 12.50 18.03
C GLU A 228 24.04 12.57 17.50
N LEU A 229 23.93 12.41 16.19
CA LEU A 229 22.67 12.55 15.45
C LEU A 229 22.62 11.53 14.32
N ASP A 230 21.55 10.73 14.29
CA ASP A 230 21.28 9.89 13.12
C ASP A 230 20.60 10.74 12.02
N PRO A 231 21.25 10.92 10.85
CA PRO A 231 20.77 11.80 9.78
C PRO A 231 19.44 11.33 9.18
N ARG A 232 19.07 10.04 9.34
CA ARG A 232 17.82 9.49 8.81
C ARG A 232 16.58 10.11 9.46
N PHE A 233 16.63 10.38 10.77
CA PHE A 233 15.53 11.08 11.45
C PHE A 233 15.45 12.55 11.04
N LEU A 234 16.59 13.24 10.94
CA LEU A 234 16.63 14.64 10.54
C LEU A 234 16.12 14.85 9.11
N LEU A 235 16.57 14.01 8.17
CA LEU A 235 16.11 14.08 6.80
C LEU A 235 14.61 13.81 6.71
N PHE A 236 14.09 12.85 7.49
CA PHE A 236 12.66 12.60 7.54
C PHE A 236 11.87 13.82 8.05
N GLU A 237 12.33 14.46 9.13
CA GLU A 237 11.72 15.72 9.60
C GLU A 237 11.72 16.81 8.53
N PHE A 238 12.85 16.96 7.83
CA PHE A 238 13.05 17.94 6.77
C PHE A 238 12.12 17.71 5.57
N LEU A 239 11.97 16.47 5.11
CA LEU A 239 11.14 16.17 3.94
C LEU A 239 9.64 16.37 4.18
N PHE A 240 9.15 16.11 5.39
CA PHE A 240 7.72 16.24 5.70
C PHE A 240 7.37 17.49 6.48
N ASN A 241 8.35 18.34 6.84
CA ASN A 241 8.17 19.50 7.70
C ASN A 241 7.45 19.14 9.03
N ILE A 242 7.89 18.06 9.68
CA ILE A 242 7.34 17.58 10.95
C ILE A 242 8.41 17.53 12.04
N VAL A 243 8.01 17.61 13.31
CA VAL A 243 8.85 17.21 14.46
C VAL A 243 8.43 15.82 14.91
N LEU A 244 9.38 14.90 15.01
CA LEU A 244 9.15 13.56 15.50
C LEU A 244 8.88 13.57 17.00
N ARG A 245 7.80 12.91 17.41
CA ARG A 245 7.42 12.77 18.81
C ARG A 245 8.39 11.84 19.53
N ALA A 246 8.63 12.08 20.81
CA ALA A 246 9.46 11.21 21.67
C ALA A 246 9.14 9.72 21.49
N ARG A 247 7.85 9.39 21.57
CA ARG A 247 7.36 8.01 21.48
C ARG A 247 7.63 7.36 20.12
N GLN A 248 7.61 8.13 19.03
CA GLN A 248 7.90 7.62 17.68
C GLN A 248 9.39 7.26 17.57
N VAL A 249 10.27 8.13 18.05
CA VAL A 249 11.73 7.90 18.07
C VAL A 249 12.08 6.71 18.95
N GLU A 250 11.57 6.67 20.19
CA GLU A 250 11.75 5.55 21.12
C GLU A 250 11.34 4.22 20.47
N MET A 251 10.18 4.20 19.81
CA MET A 251 9.64 3.00 19.18
C MET A 251 10.49 2.52 18.02
N VAL A 252 10.92 3.44 17.14
CA VAL A 252 11.80 3.10 16.00
C VAL A 252 13.12 2.53 16.52
N ASN A 253 13.77 3.21 17.47
CA ASN A 253 15.03 2.74 18.06
C ASN A 253 14.86 1.39 18.77
N TRP A 254 13.75 1.20 19.47
CA TRP A 254 13.43 -0.06 20.14
C TRP A 254 13.24 -1.19 19.13
N PHE A 255 12.47 -1.00 18.06
CA PHE A 255 12.30 -2.02 17.02
C PHE A 255 13.62 -2.35 16.32
N VAL A 256 14.39 -1.33 15.92
CA VAL A 256 15.70 -1.52 15.27
C VAL A 256 16.64 -2.33 16.16
N SER A 257 16.70 -2.03 17.46
CA SER A 257 17.53 -2.77 18.41
C SER A 257 17.06 -4.21 18.59
N ASN A 258 15.75 -4.46 18.65
CA ASN A 258 15.20 -5.82 18.79
C ASN A 258 15.41 -6.65 17.52
N ILE A 259 15.24 -6.07 16.33
CA ILE A 259 15.46 -6.75 15.04
C ILE A 259 16.93 -7.15 14.90
N ARG A 260 17.86 -6.25 15.24
CA ARG A 260 19.30 -6.57 15.29
C ARG A 260 19.63 -7.68 16.29
N GLY A 261 18.84 -7.78 17.36
CA GLY A 261 18.92 -8.87 18.35
C GLY A 261 18.15 -10.13 17.97
N GLY A 262 17.54 -10.22 16.79
CA GLY A 262 16.76 -11.37 16.34
C GLY A 262 15.43 -11.58 17.07
N ASN A 263 14.93 -10.57 17.78
CA ASN A 263 13.72 -10.67 18.60
C ASN A 263 12.51 -10.06 17.88
N SER A 264 11.47 -10.86 17.66
CA SER A 264 10.18 -10.37 17.17
C SER A 264 9.41 -9.64 18.27
N ARG A 265 8.81 -8.49 17.94
CA ARG A 265 8.10 -7.64 18.89
C ARG A 265 6.83 -7.08 18.27
N VAL A 266 5.84 -6.82 19.13
CA VAL A 266 4.59 -6.13 18.78
C VAL A 266 4.39 -5.01 19.80
N GLN A 267 3.97 -3.84 19.33
CA GLN A 267 3.73 -2.67 20.17
C GLN A 267 2.44 -1.98 19.74
N GLN A 268 1.55 -1.76 20.70
CA GLN A 268 0.32 -0.99 20.45
C GLN A 268 0.63 0.51 20.44
N MET A 269 0.08 1.21 19.46
CA MET A 269 0.01 2.68 19.41
C MET A 269 -1.45 3.14 19.44
N ILE A 270 -1.69 4.33 19.99
CA ILE A 270 -2.97 5.01 19.86
C ILE A 270 -3.21 5.34 18.38
N MET A 271 -4.47 5.23 17.93
CA MET A 271 -4.88 5.61 16.58
C MET A 271 -4.50 7.07 16.29
N GLY A 272 -3.99 7.34 15.07
CA GLY A 272 -3.55 8.67 14.67
C GLY A 272 -2.15 9.10 15.15
N GLN A 273 -1.40 8.23 15.84
CA GLN A 273 0.00 8.51 16.26
C GLN A 273 1.05 8.39 15.13
N GLY A 274 0.61 8.15 13.89
CA GLY A 274 1.50 8.05 12.73
C GLY A 274 2.19 6.70 12.55
N LYS A 275 1.51 5.59 12.90
CA LYS A 275 1.99 4.21 12.64
C LYS A 275 2.42 4.03 11.18
N THR A 276 1.48 4.21 10.26
CA THR A 276 1.66 4.00 8.82
C THR A 276 2.36 5.16 8.13
N THR A 277 2.25 6.38 8.68
CA THR A 277 2.78 7.60 8.04
C THR A 277 4.19 7.98 8.46
N VAL A 278 4.62 7.59 9.67
CA VAL A 278 5.93 8.00 10.23
C VAL A 278 6.75 6.76 10.62
N VAL A 279 6.22 5.91 11.50
CA VAL A 279 6.99 4.78 12.06
C VAL A 279 7.32 3.74 11.00
N GLY A 280 6.34 3.30 10.20
CA GLY A 280 6.55 2.34 9.10
C GLY A 280 7.59 2.81 8.09
N PRO A 281 7.45 4.00 7.49
CA PRO A 281 8.44 4.56 6.57
C PRO A 281 9.84 4.74 7.19
N LEU A 282 9.95 5.19 8.45
CA LEU A 282 11.24 5.31 9.14
C LEU A 282 11.90 3.95 9.36
N LEU A 283 11.14 2.94 9.77
CA LEU A 283 11.64 1.57 9.91
C LEU A 283 12.11 1.03 8.56
N ALA A 284 11.32 1.19 7.51
CA ALA A 284 11.70 0.75 6.18
C ALA A 284 12.95 1.48 5.65
N LEU A 285 13.11 2.77 5.98
CA LEU A 285 14.31 3.54 5.64
C LEU A 285 15.57 3.00 6.34
N ILE A 286 15.46 2.66 7.63
CA ILE A 286 16.57 2.20 8.46
C ILE A 286 16.95 0.73 8.19
N LEU A 287 15.96 -0.12 7.95
CA LEU A 287 16.11 -1.58 7.88
C LEU A 287 16.45 -2.08 6.47
N ALA A 288 16.10 -1.35 5.41
CA ALA A 288 16.48 -1.74 4.06
C ALA A 288 17.93 -1.30 3.77
N ASP A 289 18.85 -2.15 4.23
CA ASP A 289 20.31 -2.05 4.16
C ASP A 289 20.90 -2.63 2.86
N GLY A 290 20.15 -3.49 2.18
CA GLY A 290 20.56 -4.21 0.97
C GLY A 290 21.03 -5.64 1.24
N GLU A 291 21.04 -6.07 2.50
CA GLU A 291 21.31 -7.45 2.92
C GLU A 291 20.02 -8.19 3.27
N HIS A 292 19.00 -7.46 3.74
CA HIS A 292 17.73 -8.00 4.15
C HIS A 292 16.57 -7.36 3.38
N THR A 293 15.70 -8.18 2.79
CA THR A 293 14.46 -7.69 2.19
C THR A 293 13.48 -7.20 3.26
N VAL A 294 13.00 -5.97 3.14
CA VAL A 294 11.97 -5.41 4.02
C VAL A 294 10.59 -5.60 3.39
N LEU A 295 9.76 -6.42 4.03
CA LEU A 295 8.39 -6.69 3.63
C LEU A 295 7.42 -6.00 4.60
N GLN A 296 6.59 -5.09 4.09
CA GLN A 296 5.53 -4.45 4.85
C GLN A 296 4.18 -5.08 4.48
N VAL A 297 3.57 -5.77 5.45
CA VAL A 297 2.26 -6.40 5.32
C VAL A 297 1.20 -5.57 6.04
N MET A 298 0.06 -5.39 5.38
CA MET A 298 -1.08 -4.62 5.86
C MET A 298 -2.39 -5.18 5.29
N PRO A 299 -3.54 -4.90 5.90
CA PRO A 299 -4.83 -5.28 5.33
C PRO A 299 -4.99 -4.80 3.89
N THR A 300 -5.59 -5.63 3.02
CA THR A 300 -5.80 -5.33 1.59
C THR A 300 -6.42 -3.96 1.34
N ALA A 301 -7.36 -3.54 2.19
CA ALA A 301 -8.02 -2.23 2.08
C ALA A 301 -7.07 -1.03 2.28
N LEU A 302 -5.96 -1.21 3.00
CA LEU A 302 -4.97 -0.17 3.32
C LEU A 302 -3.75 -0.21 2.38
N LEU A 303 -3.65 -1.22 1.51
CA LEU A 303 -2.49 -1.45 0.64
C LEU A 303 -2.21 -0.24 -0.25
N GLU A 304 -3.23 0.27 -0.95
CA GLU A 304 -3.07 1.37 -1.90
C GLU A 304 -2.72 2.68 -1.18
N GLN A 305 -3.36 2.96 -0.05
CA GLN A 305 -3.08 4.14 0.76
C GLN A 305 -1.62 4.12 1.25
N THR A 306 -1.16 3.01 1.81
CA THR A 306 0.21 2.89 2.33
C THR A 306 1.23 2.94 1.21
N ARG A 307 0.94 2.32 0.05
CA ARG A 307 1.78 2.42 -1.15
C ARG A 307 1.95 3.88 -1.58
N SER A 308 0.87 4.66 -1.59
CA SER A 308 0.90 6.09 -1.93
C SER A 308 1.72 6.89 -0.91
N ILE A 309 1.56 6.61 0.38
CA ILE A 309 2.34 7.23 1.46
C ILE A 309 3.83 6.94 1.27
N LEU A 310 4.21 5.67 1.13
CA LEU A 310 5.60 5.28 0.92
C LEU A 310 6.17 5.93 -0.35
N ARG A 311 5.40 5.99 -1.45
CA ARG A 311 5.83 6.63 -2.70
C ARG A 311 6.05 8.11 -2.54
N ARG A 312 5.19 8.79 -1.78
CA ARG A 312 5.41 10.18 -1.41
C ARG A 312 6.65 10.33 -0.55
N CYS A 313 6.90 9.39 0.36
CA CYS A 313 8.04 9.46 1.26
C CYS A 313 9.39 9.22 0.57
N PHE A 314 9.43 8.28 -0.37
CA PHE A 314 10.62 7.84 -1.11
C PHE A 314 10.63 8.29 -2.58
N GLY A 315 9.80 9.26 -2.95
CA GLY A 315 9.68 9.70 -4.36
C GLY A 315 10.62 10.84 -4.74
N VAL A 316 11.04 11.65 -3.76
CA VAL A 316 11.71 12.94 -4.03
C VAL A 316 13.21 12.85 -3.80
N VAL A 317 13.65 12.63 -2.56
CA VAL A 317 15.08 12.67 -2.19
C VAL A 317 15.66 11.26 -1.96
N LEU A 318 14.82 10.30 -1.60
CA LEU A 318 15.21 8.95 -1.23
C LEU A 318 14.81 7.98 -2.32
N VAL A 319 15.70 7.63 -3.23
CA VAL A 319 15.36 6.73 -4.36
C VAL A 319 15.24 5.28 -3.86
N LYS A 320 14.14 4.97 -3.16
CA LYS A 320 13.75 3.58 -2.81
C LYS A 320 12.49 3.22 -3.59
N HIS A 321 12.57 2.18 -4.41
CA HIS A 321 11.42 1.70 -5.15
C HIS A 321 10.43 0.98 -4.22
N ILE A 322 9.16 1.01 -4.59
CA ILE A 322 8.10 0.35 -3.81
C ILE A 322 7.46 -0.70 -4.70
N TYR A 323 7.78 -1.95 -4.38
CA TYR A 323 7.29 -3.11 -5.09
C TYR A 323 6.01 -3.60 -4.42
N SER A 324 4.95 -3.77 -5.20
CA SER A 324 3.76 -4.49 -4.74
C SER A 324 3.86 -5.94 -5.17
N ILE A 325 3.67 -6.88 -4.24
CA ILE A 325 3.45 -8.29 -4.59
C ILE A 325 1.95 -8.53 -4.67
N GLN A 326 1.54 -9.17 -5.75
CA GLN A 326 0.22 -9.78 -5.87
C GLN A 326 0.45 -11.22 -6.35
N PHE A 327 -0.04 -12.18 -5.59
CA PHE A 327 0.10 -13.59 -5.92
C PHE A 327 -1.20 -14.30 -5.58
N ASP A 328 -1.74 -15.02 -6.57
CA ASP A 328 -2.90 -15.87 -6.43
C ASP A 328 -2.47 -17.33 -6.61
N ARG A 329 -3.03 -18.22 -5.78
CA ARG A 329 -2.83 -19.67 -5.88
C ARG A 329 -3.30 -20.23 -7.23
N ASN A 330 -4.23 -19.55 -7.90
CA ASN A 330 -4.71 -19.91 -9.23
C ASN A 330 -3.76 -19.58 -10.39
N CYS A 331 -2.55 -19.08 -10.10
CA CYS A 331 -1.48 -18.97 -11.09
C CYS A 331 -1.21 -20.32 -11.76
N SER A 332 -0.85 -20.28 -13.06
CA SER A 332 -0.64 -21.46 -13.90
C SER A 332 0.41 -22.39 -13.28
N GLU A 333 0.46 -23.64 -13.75
CA GLU A 333 1.48 -24.61 -13.33
C GLU A 333 2.86 -24.31 -13.93
N ASP A 334 3.05 -23.12 -14.51
CA ASP A 334 4.29 -22.68 -15.12
C ASP A 334 5.21 -22.04 -14.08
N THR A 335 6.52 -22.29 -14.22
CA THR A 335 7.53 -21.73 -13.31
C THR A 335 7.80 -20.25 -13.55
N THR A 336 7.40 -19.71 -14.71
CA THR A 336 7.75 -18.36 -15.17
C THR A 336 7.28 -17.25 -14.24
N ASP A 337 6.05 -17.35 -13.72
CA ASP A 337 5.48 -16.31 -12.86
C ASP A 337 6.17 -16.26 -11.49
N VAL A 338 6.53 -17.44 -10.97
CA VAL A 338 7.27 -17.58 -9.71
C VAL A 338 8.71 -17.11 -9.88
N GLU A 339 9.36 -17.46 -10.99
CA GLU A 339 10.70 -16.98 -11.32
C GLU A 339 10.74 -15.45 -11.46
N LEU A 340 9.76 -14.86 -12.13
CA LEU A 340 9.64 -13.41 -12.25
C LEU A 340 9.43 -12.75 -10.88
N LEU A 341 8.62 -13.36 -10.01
CA LEU A 341 8.42 -12.88 -8.66
C LEU A 341 9.71 -12.97 -7.83
N TYR A 342 10.47 -14.06 -7.96
CA TYR A 342 11.77 -14.19 -7.31
C TYR A 342 12.74 -13.12 -7.79
N GLN A 343 12.88 -12.92 -9.10
CA GLN A 343 13.73 -11.86 -9.66
C GLN A 343 13.34 -10.48 -9.13
N LYS A 344 12.03 -10.19 -9.07
CA LYS A 344 11.51 -8.92 -8.53
C LYS A 344 11.88 -8.72 -7.06
N LEU A 345 11.86 -9.78 -6.25
CA LEU A 345 12.24 -9.72 -4.83
C LEU A 345 13.75 -9.53 -4.65
N THR A 346 14.55 -10.24 -5.44
CA THR A 346 16.01 -10.10 -5.42
C THR A 346 16.43 -8.69 -5.85
N SER A 347 15.85 -8.15 -6.93
CA SER A 347 16.09 -6.75 -7.32
C SER A 347 15.66 -5.77 -6.23
N ALA A 348 14.54 -6.03 -5.54
CA ALA A 348 14.10 -5.17 -4.44
C ALA A 348 15.08 -5.18 -3.24
N GLU A 349 15.73 -6.31 -2.97
CA GLU A 349 16.78 -6.43 -1.95
C GLU A 349 18.02 -5.64 -2.36
N GLU A 350 18.53 -5.85 -3.58
CA GLU A 350 19.70 -5.16 -4.14
C GLU A 350 19.50 -3.63 -4.19
N ASP A 351 18.32 -3.17 -4.61
CA ASP A 351 17.97 -1.76 -4.72
C ASP A 351 17.60 -1.11 -3.38
N ARG A 352 17.74 -1.82 -2.25
CA ARG A 352 17.35 -1.35 -0.90
C ARG A 352 15.90 -0.84 -0.84
N SER A 353 15.05 -1.48 -1.63
CA SER A 353 13.67 -1.08 -1.87
C SER A 353 12.71 -1.72 -0.86
N VAL A 354 11.48 -1.20 -0.82
CA VAL A 354 10.46 -1.66 0.13
C VAL A 354 9.43 -2.48 -0.60
N VAL A 355 9.15 -3.67 -0.08
CA VAL A 355 8.15 -4.56 -0.65
C VAL A 355 6.87 -4.48 0.17
N VAL A 356 5.75 -4.25 -0.50
CA VAL A 356 4.42 -4.11 0.11
C VAL A 356 3.55 -5.27 -0.36
N ALA A 357 2.90 -5.95 0.57
CA ALA A 357 2.05 -7.10 0.27
C ALA A 357 0.81 -7.14 1.16
N ALA A 358 -0.26 -7.72 0.61
CA ALA A 358 -1.42 -8.11 1.39
C ALA A 358 -1.15 -9.47 2.08
N PRO A 359 -1.71 -9.74 3.27
CA PRO A 359 -1.49 -11.00 3.98
C PRO A 359 -1.91 -12.22 3.15
N GLU A 360 -2.96 -12.07 2.33
CA GLU A 360 -3.49 -13.11 1.45
C GLU A 360 -2.45 -13.52 0.40
N CYS A 361 -1.63 -12.59 -0.10
CA CYS A 361 -0.57 -12.90 -1.08
C CYS A 361 0.54 -13.74 -0.46
N VAL A 362 1.01 -13.35 0.73
CA VAL A 362 2.06 -14.08 1.48
C VAL A 362 1.58 -15.49 1.82
N LYS A 363 0.35 -15.60 2.33
CA LYS A 363 -0.27 -16.89 2.64
C LYS A 363 -0.48 -17.74 1.39
N SER A 364 -0.96 -17.16 0.29
CA SER A 364 -1.21 -17.91 -0.96
C SER A 364 0.07 -18.51 -1.54
N LEU A 365 1.19 -17.78 -1.47
CA LEU A 365 2.48 -18.29 -1.93
C LEU A 365 2.99 -19.45 -1.03
N PHE A 366 2.89 -19.28 0.28
CA PHE A 366 3.22 -20.34 1.24
C PHE A 366 2.37 -21.60 1.01
N LEU A 367 1.07 -21.44 0.80
CA LEU A 367 0.15 -22.55 0.58
C LEU A 367 0.31 -23.21 -0.78
N LYS A 368 0.67 -22.45 -1.81
CA LYS A 368 1.01 -23.02 -3.12
C LYS A 368 2.19 -23.99 -2.98
N SER A 369 3.20 -23.65 -2.18
CA SER A 369 4.33 -24.55 -1.92
C SER A 369 3.89 -25.84 -1.23
N ILE A 370 3.03 -25.74 -0.20
CA ILE A 370 2.49 -26.90 0.52
C ILE A 370 1.62 -27.74 -0.40
N GLU A 371 0.77 -27.12 -1.23
CA GLU A 371 -0.06 -27.82 -2.20
C GLU A 371 0.79 -28.60 -3.21
N GLN A 372 1.86 -28.01 -3.75
CA GLN A 372 2.75 -28.72 -4.67
C GLN A 372 3.39 -29.93 -3.98
N MET A 373 3.95 -29.75 -2.77
CA MET A 373 4.56 -30.84 -2.00
C MET A 373 3.56 -31.96 -1.66
N HIS A 374 2.36 -31.61 -1.20
CA HIS A 374 1.34 -32.58 -0.86
C HIS A 374 0.90 -33.39 -2.08
N ILE A 375 0.74 -32.75 -3.24
CA ILE A 375 0.31 -33.50 -4.43
C ILE A 375 1.41 -34.45 -4.89
N ILE A 376 2.68 -34.05 -4.82
CA ILE A 376 3.82 -34.95 -5.10
C ILE A 376 3.79 -36.16 -4.15
N GLU A 377 3.47 -35.97 -2.87
CA GLU A 377 3.34 -37.06 -1.89
C GLU A 377 2.14 -37.99 -2.14
N THR A 378 1.00 -37.44 -2.58
CA THR A 378 -0.22 -38.23 -2.82
C THR A 378 -0.21 -39.05 -4.12
N VAL A 379 0.67 -38.74 -5.07
CA VAL A 379 0.81 -39.55 -6.28
C VAL A 379 1.52 -40.85 -5.90
N SER A 380 0.78 -41.95 -5.88
CA SER A 380 1.30 -43.28 -5.54
C SER A 380 2.40 -43.69 -6.51
N THR A 381 3.58 -44.01 -5.97
CA THR A 381 4.72 -44.60 -6.70
C THR A 381 4.34 -45.90 -7.40
N GLU A 382 3.39 -46.66 -6.84
CA GLU A 382 2.89 -47.93 -7.38
C GLU A 382 2.27 -47.77 -8.78
N GLU A 383 1.44 -46.74 -9.01
CA GLU A 383 0.84 -46.46 -10.33
C GLU A 383 1.87 -45.98 -11.38
N MET A 384 3.00 -45.42 -10.94
CA MET A 384 4.09 -45.01 -11.82
C MET A 384 5.01 -46.19 -12.17
N GLU A 385 5.28 -47.08 -11.21
CA GLU A 385 6.13 -48.26 -11.39
C GLU A 385 5.45 -49.35 -12.24
N GLU A 386 4.13 -49.57 -12.09
CA GLU A 386 3.39 -50.54 -12.90
C GLU A 386 3.34 -50.17 -14.41
N GLY A 387 3.39 -48.88 -14.74
CA GLY A 387 3.42 -48.41 -16.14
C GLY A 387 4.82 -48.38 -16.78
N LEU A 388 5.89 -48.35 -15.97
CA LEU A 388 7.28 -48.28 -16.43
C LEU A 388 8.02 -49.63 -16.33
N GLY A 389 7.49 -50.56 -15.53
CA GLY A 389 7.96 -51.94 -15.45
C GLY A 389 7.62 -52.69 -16.73
N GLY A 390 8.63 -52.95 -17.55
CA GLY A 390 8.51 -53.62 -18.86
C GLY A 390 7.97 -55.05 -18.78
N ALA A 391 6.66 -55.18 -18.63
CA ALA A 391 5.94 -56.39 -18.98
C ALA A 391 5.59 -56.33 -20.48
N ASP A 392 6.09 -57.32 -21.21
CA ASP A 392 5.90 -57.55 -22.64
C ASP A 392 4.39 -57.67 -22.94
N GLY A 393 3.72 -56.53 -23.22
CA GLY A 393 2.27 -56.45 -23.46
C GLY A 393 1.51 -55.25 -22.86
N ALA A 394 2.19 -54.24 -22.31
CA ALA A 394 1.51 -53.06 -21.74
C ALA A 394 0.75 -52.23 -22.79
N ASP A 395 -0.52 -51.92 -22.51
CA ASP A 395 -1.38 -51.07 -23.35
C ASP A 395 -0.72 -49.70 -23.58
N GLU A 396 -0.57 -49.28 -24.85
CA GLU A 396 0.01 -47.98 -25.24
C GLU A 396 -0.68 -46.78 -24.54
N ARG A 397 -1.95 -46.95 -24.18
CA ARG A 397 -2.75 -45.99 -23.40
C ARG A 397 -2.32 -45.87 -21.94
N GLN A 398 -1.89 -46.96 -21.31
CA GLN A 398 -1.40 -46.95 -19.93
C GLN A 398 0.00 -46.33 -19.85
N LEU A 399 0.86 -46.66 -20.81
CA LEU A 399 2.20 -46.06 -20.95
C LEU A 399 2.12 -44.54 -21.18
N THR A 400 1.21 -44.07 -22.04
CA THR A 400 0.99 -42.63 -22.27
C THR A 400 0.38 -41.92 -21.06
N HIS A 401 -0.55 -42.56 -20.34
CA HIS A 401 -1.11 -42.02 -19.10
C HIS A 401 -0.05 -41.90 -18.00
N ALA A 402 0.78 -42.92 -17.79
CA ALA A 402 1.88 -42.91 -16.84
C ALA A 402 2.91 -41.81 -17.17
N HIS A 403 3.28 -41.65 -18.46
CA HIS A 403 4.17 -40.58 -18.90
C HIS A 403 3.57 -39.18 -18.67
N GLN A 404 2.27 -38.98 -18.92
CA GLN A 404 1.60 -37.72 -18.66
C GLN A 404 1.56 -37.40 -17.16
N MET A 405 1.33 -38.42 -16.32
CA MET A 405 1.33 -38.26 -14.87
C MET A 405 2.73 -37.94 -14.35
N ALA A 406 3.77 -38.65 -14.81
CA ALA A 406 5.16 -38.36 -14.48
C ALA A 406 5.57 -36.93 -14.86
N LYS A 407 5.19 -36.49 -16.06
CA LYS A 407 5.46 -35.12 -16.52
C LYS A 407 4.80 -34.07 -15.62
N LYS A 408 3.56 -34.29 -15.19
CA LYS A 408 2.85 -33.39 -14.26
C LYS A 408 3.52 -33.36 -12.89
N VAL A 409 3.96 -34.51 -12.37
CA VAL A 409 4.68 -34.57 -11.09
C VAL A 409 5.99 -33.79 -11.16
N ILE A 410 6.77 -33.97 -12.23
CA ILE A 410 8.02 -33.23 -12.45
C ILE A 410 7.76 -31.72 -12.54
N GLN A 411 6.74 -31.30 -13.30
CA GLN A 411 6.37 -29.89 -13.40
C GLN A 411 6.02 -29.29 -12.04
N ARG A 412 5.25 -30.00 -11.23
CA ARG A 412 4.89 -29.56 -9.87
C ARG A 412 6.07 -29.54 -8.92
N SER A 413 7.00 -30.48 -9.05
CA SER A 413 8.28 -30.45 -8.34
C SER A 413 9.07 -29.19 -8.69
N ASN A 414 9.19 -28.87 -9.98
CA ASN A 414 9.89 -27.66 -10.43
C ASN A 414 9.24 -26.39 -9.87
N VAL A 415 7.91 -26.32 -9.82
CA VAL A 415 7.20 -25.18 -9.20
C VAL A 415 7.48 -25.11 -7.69
N ALA A 416 7.51 -26.23 -6.98
CA ALA A 416 7.88 -26.24 -5.55
C ALA A 416 9.33 -25.77 -5.32
N ASP A 417 10.25 -26.23 -6.17
CA ASP A 417 11.68 -25.88 -6.10
C ASP A 417 11.91 -24.38 -6.38
N THR A 418 11.17 -23.80 -7.33
CA THR A 418 11.24 -22.35 -7.65
C THR A 418 10.64 -21.45 -6.57
N ILE A 419 9.67 -21.93 -5.77
CA ILE A 419 9.13 -21.17 -4.63
C ILE A 419 10.12 -21.16 -3.44
N THR A 420 10.94 -22.21 -3.29
CA THR A 420 11.85 -22.38 -2.15
C THR A 420 12.80 -21.19 -1.93
N PRO A 421 13.48 -20.64 -2.95
CA PRO A 421 14.30 -19.43 -2.83
C PRO A 421 13.54 -18.21 -2.29
N ILE A 422 12.27 -18.03 -2.66
CA ILE A 422 11.44 -16.92 -2.14
C ILE A 422 11.22 -17.08 -0.64
N LEU A 423 10.92 -18.29 -0.18
CA LEU A 423 10.72 -18.59 1.24
C LEU A 423 12.02 -18.41 2.05
N GLN A 424 13.18 -18.77 1.46
CA GLN A 424 14.48 -18.54 2.07
C GLN A 424 14.79 -17.04 2.21
N LEU A 425 14.47 -16.25 1.19
CA LEU A 425 14.62 -14.78 1.22
C LEU A 425 13.72 -14.16 2.30
N TRP A 426 12.47 -14.61 2.44
CA TRP A 426 11.59 -14.14 3.52
C TRP A 426 12.04 -14.57 4.92
N LYS A 427 12.70 -15.72 5.05
CA LYS A 427 13.22 -16.20 6.34
C LYS A 427 14.36 -15.33 6.86
N ARG A 428 15.19 -14.77 5.97
CA ARG A 428 16.24 -13.79 6.34
C ARG A 428 15.72 -12.36 6.41
N GLY A 429 14.64 -12.05 5.68
CA GLY A 429 14.09 -10.71 5.59
C GLY A 429 13.43 -10.20 6.88
N VAL A 430 13.06 -8.93 6.86
CA VAL A 430 12.37 -8.27 7.97
C VAL A 430 10.91 -8.03 7.59
N LEU A 431 10.00 -8.56 8.41
CA LEU A 431 8.56 -8.37 8.26
C LEU A 431 8.05 -7.25 9.18
N ILE A 432 7.49 -6.20 8.59
CA ILE A 432 6.76 -5.14 9.29
C ILE A 432 5.26 -5.41 9.09
N MET A 433 4.53 -5.63 10.17
CA MET A 433 3.08 -5.86 10.14
C MET A 433 2.34 -4.63 10.65
N ASP A 434 1.46 -4.05 9.81
CA ASP A 434 0.54 -3.00 10.21
C ASP A 434 -0.85 -3.60 10.53
N GLU A 435 -1.51 -3.06 11.55
CA GLU A 435 -2.78 -3.60 12.09
C GLU A 435 -2.71 -5.12 12.38
N VAL A 436 -1.72 -5.51 13.20
CA VAL A 436 -1.47 -6.90 13.63
C VAL A 436 -2.71 -7.57 14.22
N ASP A 437 -3.54 -6.81 14.92
CA ASP A 437 -4.82 -7.25 15.47
C ASP A 437 -5.80 -7.73 14.40
N VAL A 438 -5.79 -7.10 13.21
CA VAL A 438 -6.57 -7.55 12.05
C VAL A 438 -5.87 -8.71 11.35
N LEU A 439 -4.56 -8.61 11.14
CA LEU A 439 -3.78 -9.58 10.36
C LEU A 439 -3.71 -10.97 11.02
N LEU A 440 -3.64 -11.02 12.34
CA LEU A 440 -3.52 -12.26 13.13
C LEU A 440 -4.82 -12.66 13.82
N HIS A 441 -5.95 -12.00 13.51
CA HIS A 441 -7.23 -12.35 14.10
C HIS A 441 -7.59 -13.80 13.77
N PRO A 442 -7.74 -14.73 14.73
CA PRO A 442 -7.89 -16.17 14.45
C PRO A 442 -9.06 -16.43 13.48
N LEU A 443 -10.25 -15.91 13.75
CA LEU A 443 -11.43 -16.16 12.90
C LEU A 443 -11.43 -15.48 11.51
N ARG A 444 -10.60 -14.46 11.27
CA ARG A 444 -10.53 -13.76 9.97
C ARG A 444 -9.27 -14.12 9.18
N SER A 445 -8.23 -14.54 9.89
CA SER A 445 -6.93 -14.86 9.36
C SER A 445 -6.73 -16.36 9.15
N GLU A 446 -7.51 -17.21 9.84
CA GLU A 446 -7.71 -18.63 9.50
C GLU A 446 -8.58 -18.73 8.27
N LEU A 447 -7.91 -18.86 7.14
CA LEU A 447 -8.54 -19.27 5.90
C LEU A 447 -8.57 -20.80 5.93
N ASN A 448 -9.76 -21.39 5.86
CA ASN A 448 -9.89 -22.83 5.63
C ASN A 448 -9.46 -23.11 4.19
N PHE A 449 -8.35 -23.83 4.03
CA PHE A 449 -7.75 -24.06 2.72
C PHE A 449 -8.06 -25.47 2.21
N PRO A 450 -8.99 -25.61 1.25
CA PRO A 450 -9.21 -26.89 0.61
C PRO A 450 -7.98 -27.27 -0.22
N ILE A 451 -7.54 -28.51 -0.05
CA ILE A 451 -6.51 -29.17 -0.84
C ILE A 451 -7.20 -30.31 -1.61
N GLY A 452 -6.78 -30.53 -2.86
CA GLY A 452 -7.34 -31.58 -3.72
C GLY A 452 -8.03 -31.05 -4.97
N ALA A 453 -8.74 -31.96 -5.65
CA ALA A 453 -9.42 -31.65 -6.90
C ALA A 453 -10.48 -30.55 -6.69
N ARG A 454 -10.49 -29.56 -7.59
CA ARG A 454 -11.52 -28.52 -7.59
C ARG A 454 -12.80 -29.10 -8.15
N TYR A 455 -13.80 -29.27 -7.30
CA TYR A 455 -15.14 -29.64 -7.74
C TYR A 455 -15.92 -28.37 -8.07
N PRO A 456 -16.57 -28.29 -9.26
CA PRO A 456 -17.48 -27.19 -9.53
C PRO A 456 -18.60 -27.25 -8.48
N ILE A 457 -18.89 -26.09 -7.88
CA ILE A 457 -19.99 -25.95 -6.94
C ILE A 457 -21.29 -26.36 -7.67
N ASP A 458 -22.17 -27.11 -7.00
CA ASP A 458 -23.45 -27.52 -7.59
C ASP A 458 -24.19 -26.33 -8.23
N LEU A 459 -24.58 -26.48 -9.51
CA LEU A 459 -25.17 -25.43 -10.33
C LEU A 459 -24.22 -24.24 -10.59
N SER A 460 -22.90 -24.44 -10.68
CA SER A 460 -21.95 -23.40 -11.09
C SER A 460 -22.36 -22.81 -12.44
N GLY A 461 -22.61 -21.50 -12.48
CA GLY A 461 -23.24 -20.80 -13.60
C GLY A 461 -24.70 -20.49 -13.29
N PRO A 462 -25.62 -21.47 -13.37
CA PRO A 462 -27.04 -21.26 -13.09
C PRO A 462 -27.33 -20.70 -11.69
N ARG A 463 -26.54 -21.03 -10.66
CA ARG A 463 -26.74 -20.60 -9.27
C ARG A 463 -26.76 -19.08 -9.11
N TRP A 464 -25.95 -18.36 -9.90
CA TRP A 464 -25.93 -16.89 -9.89
C TRP A 464 -26.65 -16.29 -11.10
N ARG A 465 -26.64 -16.96 -12.26
CA ARG A 465 -27.39 -16.51 -13.44
C ARG A 465 -28.90 -16.50 -13.20
N LEU A 466 -29.46 -17.54 -12.59
CA LEU A 466 -30.91 -17.65 -12.36
C LEU A 466 -31.43 -16.53 -11.46
N PRO A 467 -30.85 -16.23 -10.28
CA PRO A 467 -31.25 -15.06 -9.49
C PRO A 467 -31.08 -13.73 -10.24
N MET A 468 -29.99 -13.54 -10.99
CA MET A 468 -29.79 -12.33 -11.80
C MET A 468 -30.90 -12.17 -12.85
N HIS A 469 -31.29 -13.25 -13.54
CA HIS A 469 -32.40 -13.26 -14.49
C HIS A 469 -33.76 -12.99 -13.85
N LEU A 470 -34.01 -13.56 -12.66
CA LEU A 470 -35.26 -13.33 -11.93
C LEU A 470 -35.38 -11.87 -11.47
N ILE A 471 -34.27 -11.28 -11.04
CA ILE A 471 -34.21 -9.87 -10.65
C ILE A 471 -34.36 -8.97 -11.88
N ASP A 472 -33.71 -9.29 -12.99
CA ASP A 472 -33.85 -8.56 -14.25
C ASP A 472 -35.30 -8.57 -14.76
N ALA A 473 -36.02 -9.68 -14.61
CA ALA A 473 -37.44 -9.76 -14.95
C ALA A 473 -38.33 -8.83 -14.10
N ILE A 474 -37.98 -8.60 -12.82
CA ILE A 474 -38.68 -7.63 -11.96
C ILE A 474 -38.42 -6.20 -12.46
N PHE A 475 -37.16 -5.88 -12.78
CA PHE A 475 -36.81 -4.55 -13.29
C PHE A 475 -37.32 -4.29 -14.70
N TYR A 476 -37.49 -5.34 -15.51
CA TYR A 476 -38.10 -5.26 -16.83
C TYR A 476 -39.52 -4.69 -16.78
N MET A 477 -40.31 -5.03 -15.76
CA MET A 477 -41.66 -4.47 -15.61
C MET A 477 -41.66 -2.94 -15.45
N GLN A 478 -40.59 -2.37 -14.88
CA GLN A 478 -40.47 -0.93 -14.66
C GLN A 478 -39.75 -0.22 -15.82
N GLN A 479 -38.79 -0.89 -16.47
CA GLN A 479 -37.91 -0.28 -17.48
C GLN A 479 -38.30 -0.59 -18.93
N GLY A 480 -39.15 -1.60 -19.17
CA GLY A 480 -39.59 -2.02 -20.51
C GLY A 480 -38.49 -2.61 -21.40
N ARG A 481 -37.28 -2.80 -20.85
CA ARG A 481 -36.11 -3.38 -21.52
C ARG A 481 -35.30 -4.19 -20.50
N PRO A 482 -34.64 -5.29 -20.92
CA PRO A 482 -33.75 -6.03 -20.04
C PRO A 482 -32.47 -5.22 -19.80
N SER A 483 -31.82 -5.43 -18.66
CA SER A 483 -30.57 -4.75 -18.34
C SER A 483 -29.44 -5.23 -19.26
N GLU A 484 -28.83 -4.32 -20.04
CA GLU A 484 -27.77 -4.65 -21.02
C GLU A 484 -26.58 -5.39 -20.39
N ASP A 485 -26.26 -5.09 -19.13
CA ASP A 485 -25.13 -5.68 -18.42
C ASP A 485 -25.33 -7.18 -18.15
N VAL A 486 -26.57 -7.61 -17.91
CA VAL A 486 -26.91 -9.03 -17.72
C VAL A 486 -26.80 -9.78 -19.05
N GLN A 487 -27.27 -9.17 -20.16
CA GLN A 487 -27.13 -9.75 -21.50
C GLN A 487 -25.67 -9.86 -21.96
N LYS A 488 -24.84 -8.83 -21.71
CA LYS A 488 -23.40 -8.86 -22.02
C LYS A 488 -22.64 -9.90 -21.19
N MET A 489 -23.01 -10.12 -19.93
CA MET A 489 -22.42 -11.19 -19.10
C MET A 489 -22.83 -12.60 -19.53
N LEU A 490 -23.99 -12.76 -20.19
CA LEU A 490 -24.45 -14.06 -20.69
C LEU A 490 -23.76 -14.44 -22.00
N THR A 491 -23.48 -13.47 -22.87
CA THR A 491 -22.77 -13.71 -24.12
C THR A 491 -21.26 -13.85 -23.91
N SER A 492 -20.64 -13.00 -23.08
CA SER A 492 -19.18 -12.96 -22.91
C SER A 492 -18.52 -14.19 -22.25
N GLN A 493 -19.28 -15.06 -21.57
CA GLN A 493 -18.73 -16.26 -20.94
C GLN A 493 -18.96 -17.57 -21.70
N VAL A 494 -19.74 -17.54 -22.79
CA VAL A 494 -19.87 -18.71 -23.68
C VAL A 494 -18.61 -18.85 -24.56
N ASP A 495 -17.94 -17.74 -24.87
CA ASP A 495 -16.80 -17.72 -25.80
C ASP A 495 -15.43 -18.04 -25.17
N LEU A 496 -15.31 -18.12 -23.84
CA LEU A 496 -14.02 -18.37 -23.17
C LEU A 496 -13.74 -19.85 -22.84
N ASN A 497 -14.68 -20.77 -23.07
CA ASN A 497 -14.50 -22.20 -22.75
C ASN A 497 -14.43 -23.12 -23.98
N TYR A 498 -14.46 -22.59 -25.21
CA TYR A 498 -14.30 -23.39 -26.43
C TYR A 498 -13.45 -22.64 -27.47
N SER A 499 -12.15 -22.50 -27.21
CA SER A 499 -11.17 -22.29 -28.28
C SER A 499 -9.88 -23.03 -27.96
N ASN A 500 -9.90 -24.33 -28.18
CA ASN A 500 -8.72 -25.14 -28.47
C ASN A 500 -9.19 -26.42 -29.15
N THR A 501 -9.39 -26.37 -30.48
CA THR A 501 -9.16 -27.46 -31.46
C THR A 501 -9.55 -26.99 -32.89
N ALA A 502 -8.52 -26.86 -33.74
CA ALA A 502 -8.41 -27.15 -35.19
C ALA A 502 -9.44 -26.63 -36.24
N ASP A 503 -8.89 -25.84 -37.18
CA ASP A 503 -8.98 -25.85 -38.66
C ASP A 503 -10.29 -26.12 -39.44
N GLY A 504 -10.57 -25.27 -40.44
CA GLY A 504 -11.40 -25.61 -41.60
C GLY A 504 -12.12 -24.45 -42.29
N GLU A 505 -11.89 -24.28 -43.59
CA GLU A 505 -12.35 -23.24 -44.53
C GLU A 505 -13.88 -23.12 -44.72
N GLY A 506 -14.36 -21.97 -45.21
CA GLY A 506 -15.68 -21.91 -45.89
C GLY A 506 -16.35 -20.55 -46.01
N ASN A 507 -16.24 -19.95 -47.19
CA ASN A 507 -16.83 -18.69 -47.66
C ASN A 507 -18.38 -18.75 -47.84
N GLY A 508 -19.11 -17.63 -47.75
CA GLY A 508 -20.52 -17.57 -48.15
C GLY A 508 -21.29 -16.27 -47.80
N ASN A 509 -21.57 -15.48 -48.83
CA ASN A 509 -22.24 -14.17 -48.81
C ASN A 509 -23.79 -14.28 -48.84
N ASN A 510 -24.44 -13.15 -48.55
CA ASN A 510 -25.72 -12.63 -49.09
C ASN A 510 -27.08 -12.78 -48.36
N ASP A 511 -27.54 -11.62 -47.90
CA ASP A 511 -28.78 -10.88 -48.29
C ASP A 511 -30.09 -10.99 -47.48
N LYS A 512 -30.78 -9.85 -47.54
CA LYS A 512 -31.96 -9.33 -46.83
C LYS A 512 -33.22 -10.22 -46.89
N THR A 513 -34.09 -10.11 -45.87
CA THR A 513 -35.43 -9.46 -45.96
C THR A 513 -36.20 -9.60 -44.63
N GLU A 514 -36.65 -8.46 -44.08
CA GLU A 514 -37.87 -8.35 -43.26
C GLU A 514 -39.05 -8.71 -44.20
N THR A 515 -40.07 -9.48 -43.84
CA THR A 515 -41.03 -9.40 -42.73
C THR A 515 -41.86 -10.68 -42.75
N GLU A 516 -42.13 -11.32 -41.61
CA GLU A 516 -43.42 -11.97 -41.33
C GLU A 516 -43.50 -12.30 -39.82
N GLU A 517 -44.57 -11.84 -39.21
CA GLU A 517 -44.88 -11.97 -37.79
C GLU A 517 -45.23 -13.42 -37.47
N ASP A 518 -44.26 -14.20 -36.97
CA ASP A 518 -44.52 -15.50 -36.34
C ASP A 518 -44.03 -15.49 -34.89
N ASN A 519 -44.98 -15.74 -33.98
CA ASN A 519 -44.85 -15.68 -32.52
C ASN A 519 -43.62 -16.45 -31.97
N PRO A 520 -42.56 -15.79 -31.46
CA PRO A 520 -41.37 -16.46 -30.93
C PRO A 520 -41.55 -17.01 -29.50
N HIS A 521 -42.74 -16.86 -28.91
CA HIS A 521 -43.03 -17.27 -27.54
C HIS A 521 -43.27 -18.78 -27.38
N LEU A 522 -43.71 -19.48 -28.43
CA LEU A 522 -43.92 -20.94 -28.36
C LEU A 522 -42.64 -21.74 -28.62
N ASP A 523 -41.75 -21.26 -29.50
CA ASP A 523 -40.51 -21.96 -29.88
C ASP A 523 -39.38 -21.84 -28.86
N ARG A 524 -39.40 -20.81 -28.01
CA ARG A 524 -38.40 -20.69 -26.92
C ARG A 524 -38.74 -21.59 -25.74
N LEU A 525 -40.02 -21.85 -25.49
CA LEU A 525 -40.46 -22.80 -24.45
C LEU A 525 -40.29 -24.25 -24.90
N SER A 526 -40.45 -24.56 -26.20
CA SER A 526 -40.14 -25.89 -26.74
C SER A 526 -38.65 -26.18 -26.63
N ASN A 527 -37.77 -25.21 -26.93
CA ASN A 527 -36.32 -25.34 -26.77
C ASN A 527 -35.85 -25.47 -25.31
N VAL A 528 -36.47 -24.76 -24.36
CA VAL A 528 -36.18 -24.95 -22.94
C VAL A 528 -36.67 -26.33 -22.46
N ARG A 529 -37.82 -26.80 -22.97
CA ARG A 529 -38.35 -28.13 -22.64
C ARG A 529 -37.49 -29.26 -23.20
N THR A 530 -36.99 -29.13 -24.43
CA THR A 530 -36.11 -30.13 -25.06
C THR A 530 -34.73 -30.17 -24.40
N VAL A 531 -34.15 -29.03 -24.02
CA VAL A 531 -32.87 -28.98 -23.28
C VAL A 531 -33.00 -29.56 -21.87
N ILE A 532 -34.11 -29.28 -21.18
CA ILE A 532 -34.38 -29.89 -19.85
C ILE A 532 -34.58 -31.40 -20.00
N GLN A 533 -35.30 -31.85 -21.03
CA GLN A 533 -35.57 -33.27 -21.27
C GLN A 533 -34.31 -34.04 -21.68
N GLN A 534 -33.44 -33.46 -22.51
CA GLN A 534 -32.11 -33.99 -22.83
C GLN A 534 -31.21 -34.07 -21.58
N GLY A 535 -31.22 -33.05 -20.72
CA GLY A 535 -30.47 -33.08 -19.46
C GLY A 535 -30.96 -34.14 -18.46
N PHE A 536 -32.25 -34.51 -18.50
CA PHE A 536 -32.78 -35.63 -17.71
C PHE A 536 -32.42 -37.00 -18.30
N GLU A 537 -32.42 -37.14 -19.63
CA GLU A 537 -32.02 -38.37 -20.33
C GLU A 537 -30.51 -38.64 -20.17
N GLU A 538 -29.67 -37.61 -20.24
CA GLU A 538 -28.22 -37.71 -19.99
C GLU A 538 -27.92 -38.10 -18.53
N ARG A 539 -28.66 -37.55 -17.56
CA ARG A 539 -28.57 -37.96 -16.15
C ARG A 539 -29.05 -39.40 -15.90
N ALA A 540 -30.04 -39.88 -16.66
CA ALA A 540 -30.50 -41.27 -16.58
C ALA A 540 -29.46 -42.26 -17.17
N LEU A 541 -28.76 -41.86 -18.24
CA LEU A 541 -27.63 -42.60 -18.82
C LEU A 541 -26.40 -42.59 -17.90
N GLN A 542 -26.07 -41.46 -17.27
CA GLN A 542 -24.99 -41.35 -16.29
C GLN A 542 -25.25 -42.18 -15.02
N ARG A 543 -26.51 -42.29 -14.57
CA ARG A 543 -26.89 -43.19 -13.46
C ARG A 543 -26.78 -44.67 -13.84
N ARG A 544 -27.11 -45.05 -15.07
CA ARG A 544 -26.91 -46.43 -15.58
C ARG A 544 -25.41 -46.78 -15.69
N ALA A 545 -24.57 -45.84 -16.12
CA ALA A 545 -23.13 -46.00 -16.17
C ALA A 545 -22.49 -46.09 -14.77
N ALA A 546 -22.95 -45.26 -13.81
CA ALA A 546 -22.49 -45.30 -12.42
C ALA A 546 -22.93 -46.58 -11.66
N SER A 547 -24.04 -47.22 -12.06
CA SER A 547 -24.49 -48.50 -11.47
C SER A 547 -23.79 -49.76 -12.05
N GLY A 548 -22.98 -49.61 -13.10
CA GLY A 548 -22.38 -50.73 -13.84
C GLY A 548 -20.97 -51.17 -13.40
N ALA A 549 -20.35 -50.49 -12.43
CA ALA A 549 -18.93 -50.65 -12.11
C ALA A 549 -18.63 -51.24 -10.71
N ALA A 550 -19.54 -52.01 -10.11
CA ALA A 550 -19.22 -52.77 -8.89
C ALA A 550 -19.94 -54.14 -8.83
N GLY A 551 -19.15 -55.21 -9.01
CA GLY A 551 -19.23 -56.39 -8.13
C GLY A 551 -20.24 -57.49 -8.46
N TYR A 552 -19.72 -58.54 -9.10
CA TYR A 552 -20.21 -59.92 -9.19
C TYR A 552 -20.90 -60.51 -7.93
N GLY A 553 -21.86 -61.42 -8.14
CA GLY A 553 -21.92 -62.68 -7.37
C GLY A 553 -23.28 -63.19 -6.85
N LEU A 554 -23.74 -64.29 -7.46
CA LEU A 554 -24.55 -65.40 -6.91
C LEU A 554 -26.11 -65.36 -6.87
N LEU A 555 -26.64 -66.30 -7.68
CA LEU A 555 -27.70 -67.29 -7.38
C LEU A 555 -29.20 -66.88 -7.35
N ARG A 556 -29.93 -67.43 -8.34
CA ARG A 556 -30.99 -68.49 -8.22
C ARG A 556 -32.35 -68.18 -8.88
N THR A 557 -32.55 -68.84 -10.03
CA THR A 557 -33.75 -69.59 -10.48
C THR A 557 -35.14 -68.93 -10.50
N LYS A 558 -35.79 -68.84 -11.69
CA LYS A 558 -36.76 -69.82 -12.23
C LYS A 558 -37.51 -69.30 -13.48
N THR A 559 -37.63 -70.21 -14.44
CA THR A 559 -38.75 -70.44 -15.39
C THR A 559 -39.10 -69.42 -16.48
N ALA A 560 -38.86 -69.87 -17.72
CA ALA A 560 -39.55 -69.51 -18.97
C ALA A 560 -41.06 -69.93 -18.93
N PRO A 561 -41.94 -69.59 -19.92
CA PRO A 561 -41.73 -69.96 -21.33
C PRO A 561 -42.27 -69.00 -22.43
N ARG A 562 -41.69 -69.21 -23.65
CA ARG A 562 -42.29 -69.14 -25.00
C ARG A 562 -42.70 -67.74 -25.55
N ALA A 563 -42.49 -67.37 -26.81
CA ALA A 563 -41.93 -68.06 -27.98
C ALA A 563 -41.40 -67.03 -29.02
N ARG A 564 -40.39 -67.50 -29.77
CA ARG A 564 -39.77 -67.05 -31.04
C ARG A 564 -40.80 -66.75 -32.17
N PRO A 565 -40.41 -66.30 -33.40
CA PRO A 565 -39.04 -66.33 -33.98
C PRO A 565 -38.59 -65.20 -34.95
N LEU A 566 -37.28 -65.28 -35.27
CA LEU A 566 -36.61 -65.16 -36.60
C LEU A 566 -36.55 -63.76 -37.25
N ALA A 567 -35.46 -63.32 -37.89
CA ALA A 567 -34.23 -63.98 -38.31
C ALA A 567 -33.18 -62.92 -38.70
N ALA A 568 -31.91 -63.37 -38.65
CA ALA A 568 -30.85 -63.11 -39.64
C ALA A 568 -30.31 -61.67 -39.76
N ALA A 569 -29.04 -61.43 -40.08
CA ALA A 569 -27.81 -62.20 -40.22
C ALA A 569 -26.79 -61.11 -40.63
N VAL A 570 -25.62 -61.05 -39.97
CA VAL A 570 -24.32 -61.42 -40.58
C VAL A 570 -23.67 -60.30 -41.40
N ALA A 571 -22.46 -59.96 -40.94
CA ALA A 571 -21.28 -59.50 -41.67
C ALA A 571 -21.41 -58.16 -42.42
N LEU A 572 -20.50 -57.21 -42.27
CA LEU A 572 -19.04 -57.27 -42.11
C LEU A 572 -18.57 -56.26 -41.06
#